data_AF-A0A0P1AUZ0-F1
#
_entry.id   AF-A0A0P1AUZ0-F1
#
_cell.length_a   1.000
_cell.length_b   1.000
_cell.length_c   1.000
_cell.angle_alpha   90.00
_cell.angle_beta   90.00
_cell.angle_gamma   90.00
#
_symmetry.space_group_name_H-M   'P 1'
#
loop_
_entity.id
_entity.type
_entity.pdbx_description
1 polymer ?
#
loop_
_entity_poly.entity_id
_entity_poly.type
_entity_poly.pdbx_seq_one_letter_code
_entity_poly.pdbx_strand_id
1 'polypeptide(L)'
;MGEGDDVLTHINKMKTFAEQLDAVGASVTEDDLVTTLLGSLSKSFAFLITALESRSDSLSWELVTSRLLHEDMKRKEQGGSIDGVAHGQGQAFTMKDSGRRKGRTAPAEASSTCHYCGELGHWTTKCPARIRENT
;
A
#
# COMPACT_ATOMS: atom_id res chain seq x y z
N MET A 1 -12.12 -5.71 14.94
CA MET A 1 -10.66 -5.75 15.11
C MET A 1 -10.11 -4.36 15.33
N GLY A 2 -8.99 -4.24 16.05
CA GLY A 2 -8.23 -3.01 16.22
C GLY A 2 -7.35 -2.68 15.01
N GLU A 3 -6.72 -1.50 15.03
CA GLU A 3 -5.75 -1.13 14.00
C GLU A 3 -4.47 -1.97 14.14
N GLY A 4 -3.98 -2.51 13.02
CA GLY A 4 -2.77 -3.35 12.99
C GLY A 4 -3.01 -4.83 13.37
N ASP A 5 -4.24 -5.20 13.73
CA ASP A 5 -4.61 -6.61 13.93
C ASP A 5 -4.45 -7.41 12.63
N ASP A 6 -4.09 -8.69 12.76
CA ASP A 6 -3.97 -9.57 11.61
C ASP A 6 -5.36 -9.93 11.04
N VAL A 7 -5.59 -9.51 9.79
CA VAL A 7 -6.87 -9.67 9.09
C VAL A 7 -7.25 -11.14 8.91
N LEU A 8 -6.29 -12.01 8.57
CA LEU A 8 -6.55 -13.44 8.38
C LEU A 8 -7.02 -14.08 9.69
N THR A 9 -6.38 -13.75 10.79
CA THR A 9 -6.77 -14.20 12.14
C THR A 9 -8.19 -13.75 12.47
N HIS A 10 -8.57 -12.51 12.15
CA HIS A 10 -9.93 -12.01 12.37
C HIS A 10 -10.98 -12.74 11.52
N ILE A 11 -10.70 -12.96 10.23
CA ILE A 11 -11.57 -13.73 9.32
C ILE A 11 -11.80 -15.15 9.85
N ASN A 12 -10.73 -15.83 10.28
CA ASN A 12 -10.82 -17.18 10.82
C ASN A 12 -11.67 -17.23 12.11
N LYS A 13 -11.48 -16.27 13.03
CA LYS A 13 -12.30 -16.17 14.25
C LYS A 13 -13.79 -16.03 13.92
N MET A 14 -14.13 -15.17 12.96
CA MET A 14 -15.52 -15.01 12.53
C MET A 14 -16.11 -16.29 11.93
N LYS A 15 -15.33 -16.98 11.09
CA LYS A 15 -15.76 -18.26 10.53
C LYS A 15 -16.00 -19.31 11.63
N THR A 16 -15.09 -19.42 12.59
CA THR A 16 -15.26 -20.32 13.74
C THR A 16 -16.51 -19.97 14.56
N PHE A 17 -16.83 -18.69 14.76
CA PHE A 17 -18.07 -18.32 15.44
C PHE A 17 -19.32 -18.70 14.65
N ALA A 18 -19.31 -18.51 13.33
CA ALA A 18 -20.42 -18.96 12.48
C ALA A 18 -20.63 -20.48 12.57
N GLU A 19 -19.54 -21.26 12.53
CA GLU A 19 -19.58 -22.73 12.70
C GLU A 19 -20.09 -23.16 14.08
N GLN A 20 -19.69 -22.45 15.15
CA GLN A 20 -20.18 -22.72 16.51
C GLN A 20 -21.67 -22.42 16.65
N LEU A 21 -22.15 -21.35 16.02
CA LEU A 21 -23.57 -20.99 16.01
C LEU A 21 -24.40 -22.01 15.20
N ASP A 22 -23.89 -22.46 14.07
CA ASP A 22 -24.52 -23.54 13.29
C ASP A 22 -24.64 -24.84 14.09
N ALA A 23 -23.59 -25.22 14.84
CA ALA A 23 -23.57 -26.43 15.66
C ALA A 23 -24.66 -26.47 16.76
N VAL A 24 -25.14 -25.30 17.21
CA VAL A 24 -26.24 -25.19 18.18
C VAL A 24 -27.60 -24.89 17.52
N GLY A 25 -27.69 -24.97 16.19
CA GLY A 25 -28.91 -24.74 15.42
C GLY A 25 -29.25 -23.25 15.20
N ALA A 26 -28.31 -22.34 15.44
CA ALA A 26 -28.46 -20.90 15.25
C ALA A 26 -27.65 -20.42 14.03
N SER A 27 -27.85 -21.05 12.87
CA SER A 27 -27.08 -20.75 11.66
C SER A 27 -27.18 -19.27 11.24
N VAL A 28 -26.05 -18.71 10.82
CA VAL A 28 -25.95 -17.32 10.35
C VAL A 28 -25.99 -17.31 8.83
N THR A 29 -26.77 -16.43 8.24
CA THR A 29 -26.81 -16.27 6.79
C THR A 29 -25.48 -15.70 6.27
N GLU A 30 -25.13 -16.00 5.02
CA GLU A 30 -23.90 -15.45 4.43
C GLU A 30 -23.92 -13.92 4.40
N ASP A 31 -25.07 -13.32 4.05
CA ASP A 31 -25.25 -11.86 4.00
C ASP A 31 -25.03 -11.21 5.38
N ASP A 32 -25.59 -11.80 6.45
CA ASP A 32 -25.39 -11.31 7.82
C ASP A 32 -23.93 -11.47 8.25
N LEU A 33 -23.29 -12.58 7.88
CA LEU A 33 -21.89 -12.84 8.20
C LEU A 33 -20.96 -11.85 7.49
N VAL A 34 -21.21 -11.56 6.21
CA VAL A 34 -20.50 -10.55 5.42
C VAL A 34 -20.70 -9.15 5.99
N THR A 35 -21.95 -8.79 6.30
CA THR A 35 -22.28 -7.49 6.92
C THR A 35 -21.58 -7.32 8.26
N THR A 36 -21.59 -8.37 9.09
CA THR A 36 -20.88 -8.39 10.37
C THR A 36 -19.37 -8.26 10.17
N LEU A 37 -18.81 -8.89 9.13
CA LEU A 37 -17.38 -8.83 8.85
C LEU A 37 -16.98 -7.40 8.51
N LEU A 38 -17.66 -6.79 7.53
CA LEU A 38 -17.40 -5.42 7.09
C LEU A 38 -17.56 -4.41 8.23
N GLY A 39 -18.59 -4.55 9.06
CA GLY A 39 -18.83 -3.69 10.22
C GLY A 39 -17.82 -3.85 11.35
N SER A 40 -17.11 -4.99 11.39
CA SER A 40 -16.12 -5.30 12.44
C SER A 40 -14.69 -4.87 12.08
N LEU A 41 -14.44 -4.40 10.86
CA LEU A 41 -13.10 -4.01 10.40
C LEU A 41 -12.63 -2.70 11.06
N SER A 42 -11.31 -2.47 11.07
CA SER A 42 -10.75 -1.21 11.56
C SER A 42 -10.99 -0.05 10.57
N LYS A 43 -10.87 1.19 11.05
CA LYS A 43 -11.16 2.41 10.26
C LYS A 43 -10.23 2.52 9.06
N SER A 44 -9.02 1.98 9.14
CA SER A 44 -8.11 1.93 8.01
C SER A 44 -8.79 1.33 6.78
N PHE A 45 -9.67 0.32 6.91
CA PHE A 45 -10.37 -0.34 5.80
C PHE A 45 -11.56 0.43 5.22
N ALA A 46 -11.87 1.64 5.71
CA ALA A 46 -13.06 2.40 5.30
C ALA A 46 -13.24 2.54 3.78
N PHE A 47 -12.17 2.86 3.05
CA PHE A 47 -12.24 2.98 1.59
C PHE A 47 -12.63 1.67 0.89
N LEU A 48 -12.13 0.53 1.39
CA LEU A 48 -12.49 -0.78 0.84
C LEU A 48 -13.95 -1.09 1.15
N ILE A 49 -14.41 -0.80 2.37
CA ILE A 49 -15.81 -1.00 2.79
C ILE A 49 -16.74 -0.22 1.86
N THR A 50 -16.51 1.09 1.69
CA THR A 50 -17.32 1.93 0.79
C THR A 50 -17.31 1.40 -0.66
N ALA A 51 -16.16 0.96 -1.16
CA ALA A 51 -16.05 0.40 -2.50
C ALA A 51 -16.85 -0.92 -2.65
N LEU A 52 -16.87 -1.77 -1.63
CA LEU A 52 -17.65 -3.01 -1.64
C LEU A 52 -19.15 -2.72 -1.53
N GLU A 53 -19.56 -1.83 -0.63
CA GLU A 53 -20.98 -1.46 -0.41
C GLU A 53 -21.62 -0.74 -1.60
N SER A 54 -20.83 -0.02 -2.40
CA SER A 54 -21.35 0.69 -3.59
C SER A 54 -21.67 -0.23 -4.78
N ARG A 55 -21.37 -1.52 -4.69
CA ARG A 55 -21.63 -2.48 -5.77
C ARG A 55 -23.11 -2.82 -5.83
N SER A 56 -23.60 -3.02 -7.06
CA SER A 56 -24.97 -3.48 -7.31
C SER A 56 -25.17 -4.97 -7.06
N ASP A 57 -24.08 -5.75 -7.13
CA ASP A 57 -24.11 -7.20 -7.02
C ASP A 57 -23.98 -7.62 -5.55
N SER A 58 -24.51 -8.80 -5.21
CA SER A 58 -24.34 -9.38 -3.88
C SER A 58 -22.86 -9.65 -3.56
N LEU A 59 -22.51 -9.45 -2.30
CA LEU A 59 -21.15 -9.66 -1.79
C LEU A 59 -21.05 -11.07 -1.20
N SER A 60 -20.41 -12.00 -1.90
CA SER A 60 -20.11 -13.32 -1.32
C SER A 60 -18.98 -13.25 -0.30
N TRP A 61 -18.98 -14.19 0.64
CA TRP A 61 -17.93 -14.34 1.65
C TRP A 61 -16.54 -14.48 1.02
N GLU A 62 -16.43 -15.30 -0.04
CA GLU A 62 -15.17 -15.52 -0.75
C GLU A 62 -14.62 -14.24 -1.38
N LEU A 63 -15.47 -13.48 -2.07
CA LEU A 63 -15.10 -12.22 -2.69
C LEU A 63 -14.59 -11.22 -1.62
N VAL A 64 -15.34 -11.08 -0.52
CA VAL A 64 -15.02 -10.12 0.54
C VAL A 64 -13.71 -10.49 1.23
N THR A 65 -13.54 -11.75 1.60
CA THR A 65 -12.30 -12.24 2.25
C THR A 65 -11.09 -12.11 1.32
N SER A 66 -11.24 -12.44 0.03
CA SER A 66 -10.18 -12.24 -0.98
C SER A 66 -9.76 -10.76 -1.09
N ARG A 67 -10.73 -9.84 -1.18
CA ARG A 67 -10.45 -8.40 -1.25
C ARG A 67 -9.81 -7.86 0.02
N LEU A 68 -10.22 -8.35 1.19
CA LEU A 68 -9.65 -7.94 2.47
C LEU A 68 -8.19 -8.38 2.60
N LEU A 69 -7.87 -9.63 2.27
CA LEU A 69 -6.50 -10.14 2.33
C LEU A 69 -5.57 -9.40 1.34
N HIS A 70 -6.07 -9.09 0.14
CA HIS A 70 -5.31 -8.31 -0.83
C HIS A 70 -5.02 -6.88 -0.33
N GLU A 71 -6.00 -6.20 0.25
CA GLU A 71 -5.80 -4.86 0.81
C GLU A 71 -4.86 -4.88 2.02
N ASP A 72 -4.95 -5.89 2.89
CA ASP A 72 -4.02 -6.08 4.01
C ASP A 72 -2.57 -6.27 3.54
N MET A 73 -2.36 -7.10 2.53
CA MET A 73 -1.04 -7.30 1.91
C MET A 73 -0.49 -5.99 1.34
N LYS A 74 -1.30 -5.26 0.57
CA LYS A 74 -0.93 -3.95 0.00
C LYS A 74 -0.53 -2.95 1.10
N ARG A 75 -1.22 -2.97 2.24
CA ARG A 75 -0.92 -2.09 3.38
C ARG A 75 0.37 -2.47 4.09
N LYS A 76 0.62 -3.77 4.26
CA LYS A 76 1.87 -4.26 4.86
C LYS A 76 3.07 -3.91 3.97
N GLU A 77 2.92 -3.97 2.66
CA GLU A 77 3.95 -3.52 1.70
C GLU A 77 4.19 -2.00 1.75
N GLN A 78 3.14 -1.21 1.88
CA GLN A 78 3.23 0.26 2.00
C GLN A 78 3.74 0.72 3.37
N GLY A 79 3.51 -0.07 4.42
CA GLY A 79 4.00 0.18 5.78
C GLY A 79 5.46 -0.24 6.01
N GLY A 80 6.08 -0.95 5.07
CA GLY A 80 7.50 -1.30 5.08
C GLY A 80 8.43 -0.18 4.61
N SER A 81 7.90 1.00 4.28
CA SER A 81 8.65 2.15 3.78
C SER A 81 8.61 3.31 4.79
N ILE A 82 9.46 3.22 5.81
CA ILE A 82 10.27 4.37 6.18
C ILE A 82 11.41 4.38 5.15
N ASP A 83 11.38 5.18 4.10
CA ASP A 83 11.23 6.63 4.10
C ASP A 83 10.29 7.16 3.02
N GLY A 84 9.35 8.00 3.45
CA GLY A 84 8.92 9.21 2.75
C GLY A 84 8.44 9.09 1.30
N VAL A 85 7.13 9.21 1.10
CA VAL A 85 6.50 10.36 0.43
C VAL A 85 5.03 10.03 0.15
N ALA A 86 4.18 10.91 0.67
CA ALA A 86 2.84 11.29 0.21
C ALA A 86 1.96 10.23 -0.46
N HIS A 87 0.86 9.94 0.25
CA HIS A 87 -0.44 9.66 -0.30
C HIS A 87 -0.73 10.61 -1.49
N GLY A 88 -0.61 10.07 -2.71
CA GLY A 88 -0.72 10.80 -3.96
C GLY A 88 -1.40 9.93 -5.00
N GLN A 89 -2.72 10.03 -5.01
CA GLN A 89 -3.66 9.59 -6.02
C GLN A 89 -3.14 9.81 -7.45
N GLY A 90 -3.26 8.80 -8.32
CA GLY A 90 -3.20 8.99 -9.78
C GLY A 90 -2.18 8.12 -10.49
N GLN A 91 -2.63 6.98 -11.00
CA GLN A 91 -2.05 6.42 -12.23
C GLN A 91 -2.23 7.46 -13.34
N ALA A 92 -1.12 7.99 -13.86
CA ALA A 92 -1.12 8.69 -15.14
C ALA A 92 0.14 8.28 -15.91
N PHE A 93 -0.05 7.37 -16.86
CA PHE A 93 0.89 7.13 -17.94
C PHE A 93 1.22 8.46 -18.62
N THR A 94 2.49 8.88 -18.59
CA THR A 94 3.00 9.82 -19.60
C THR A 94 4.40 9.39 -20.03
N MET A 95 4.47 8.79 -21.22
CA MET A 95 5.65 8.97 -22.05
C MET A 95 5.85 10.47 -22.25
N LYS A 96 7.04 10.98 -21.98
CA LYS A 96 7.56 12.13 -22.74
C LYS A 96 9.07 12.17 -22.68
N ASP A 97 9.61 11.66 -23.78
CA ASP A 97 10.92 12.03 -24.29
C ASP A 97 11.02 13.56 -24.43
N SER A 98 12.23 14.06 -24.27
CA SER A 98 12.71 15.39 -24.66
C SER A 98 12.14 16.63 -23.96
N GLY A 99 13.00 17.21 -23.13
CA GLY A 99 13.31 18.63 -23.28
C GLY A 99 12.90 19.58 -22.15
N ARG A 100 13.95 20.19 -21.59
CA ARG A 100 14.04 21.64 -21.26
C ARG A 100 14.04 22.04 -19.78
N ARG A 101 15.28 22.31 -19.36
CA ARG A 101 15.79 23.11 -18.23
C ARG A 101 14.87 24.19 -17.63
N LYS A 102 14.68 24.14 -16.30
CA LYS A 102 14.66 25.27 -15.32
C LYS A 102 14.45 24.60 -13.94
N GLY A 103 15.17 24.78 -12.84
CA GLY A 103 16.18 25.74 -12.39
C GLY A 103 15.88 26.00 -10.91
N ARG A 104 16.82 25.64 -10.00
CA ARG A 104 16.90 25.95 -8.54
C ARG A 104 15.91 25.14 -7.66
N THR A 105 16.32 24.43 -6.60
CA THR A 105 17.17 24.83 -5.45
C THR A 105 18.08 23.69 -4.94
N ALA A 106 19.14 24.07 -4.23
CA ALA A 106 20.30 23.27 -3.82
C ALA A 106 20.00 22.26 -2.67
N PRO A 107 20.95 21.38 -2.27
CA PRO A 107 20.75 19.93 -2.26
C PRO A 107 20.58 19.35 -0.85
N ALA A 108 19.71 18.35 -0.73
CA ALA A 108 19.76 17.43 0.40
C ALA A 108 20.95 16.48 0.18
N GLU A 109 21.84 16.47 1.17
CA GLU A 109 22.94 15.54 1.39
C GLU A 109 22.46 14.09 1.25
N ALA A 110 22.51 13.54 0.05
CA ALA A 110 22.57 12.11 -0.20
C ALA A 110 23.97 11.83 -0.76
N SER A 111 24.90 11.61 0.16
CA SER A 111 26.32 11.39 -0.10
C SER A 111 26.54 10.03 -0.77
N SER A 112 26.21 9.93 -2.06
CA SER A 112 26.72 8.86 -2.91
C SER A 112 28.17 9.16 -3.31
N THR A 113 29.05 8.17 -3.27
CA THR A 113 30.44 8.29 -3.73
C THR A 113 30.49 8.53 -5.23
N CYS A 114 31.42 9.37 -5.68
CA CYS A 114 31.70 9.56 -7.10
C CYS A 114 32.33 8.29 -7.66
N HIS A 115 31.76 7.68 -8.70
CA HIS A 115 32.32 6.44 -9.27
C HIS A 115 33.62 6.64 -10.07
N TYR A 116 34.06 7.90 -10.26
CA TYR A 116 35.28 8.20 -11.00
C TYR A 116 36.47 8.50 -10.05
N CYS A 117 36.30 9.38 -9.06
CA CYS A 117 37.38 9.69 -8.10
C CYS A 117 37.18 9.08 -6.70
N GLY A 118 36.04 8.45 -6.43
CA GLY A 118 35.72 7.84 -5.13
C GLY A 118 35.26 8.80 -4.05
N GLU A 119 35.34 10.12 -4.25
CA GLU A 119 34.97 11.11 -3.22
C GLU A 119 33.46 11.35 -3.10
N LEU A 120 33.00 11.67 -1.89
CA LEU A 120 31.60 12.02 -1.60
C LEU A 120 31.29 13.47 -2.01
N GLY A 121 30.00 13.79 -2.14
CA GLY A 121 29.53 15.16 -2.37
C GLY A 121 29.41 15.60 -3.83
N HIS A 122 29.75 14.73 -4.79
CA HIS A 122 29.51 14.98 -6.21
C HIS A 122 29.29 13.69 -7.02
N TRP A 123 28.55 13.79 -8.12
CA TRP A 123 28.37 12.69 -9.07
C TRP A 123 29.50 12.68 -10.10
N THR A 124 29.73 11.52 -10.73
CA THR A 124 30.73 11.35 -11.82
C THR A 124 30.64 12.44 -12.89
N THR A 125 29.43 12.92 -13.20
CA THR A 125 29.17 14.00 -14.19
C THR A 125 29.71 15.36 -13.79
N LYS A 126 29.90 15.62 -12.49
CA LYS A 126 30.42 16.87 -11.94
C LYS A 126 31.77 16.69 -11.23
N CYS A 127 32.48 15.60 -11.53
CA CYS A 127 33.77 15.32 -10.92
C CYS A 127 34.83 16.32 -11.36
N PRO A 128 35.46 17.07 -10.43
CA PRO A 128 36.50 18.05 -10.76
C PRO A 128 37.71 17.41 -11.46
N ALA A 129 38.10 16.20 -11.05
CA ALA A 129 39.20 15.46 -11.67
C ALA A 129 38.89 15.14 -13.15
N ARG A 130 37.67 14.71 -13.45
CA ARG A 130 37.23 14.38 -14.81
C ARG A 130 37.14 15.60 -15.73
N ILE A 131 36.74 16.75 -15.19
CA ILE A 131 36.65 18.00 -15.97
C ILE A 131 38.05 18.52 -16.31
N ARG A 132 39.01 18.40 -15.39
CA ARG A 132 40.40 18.82 -15.62
C ARG A 132 41.14 17.95 -16.65
N GLU A 133 40.85 16.66 -16.72
CA GLU A 133 41.45 15.78 -17.74
C GLU A 133 40.88 15.99 -19.15
N ASN A 134 39.66 16.52 -19.25
CA ASN A 134 38.97 16.72 -20.52
C ASN A 134 39.05 18.17 -21.02
N THR A 135 40.00 18.95 -20.48
CA THR A 135 40.36 20.32 -20.89
C THR A 135 41.84 20.37 -21.22
#